data_AF-A0A350H358-F1
#
_entry.id   AF-A0A350H358-F1
#
_cell.length_a   1.000
_cell.length_b   1.000
_cell.length_c   1.000
_cell.angle_alpha   90.00
_cell.angle_beta   90.00
_cell.angle_gamma   90.00
#
_symmetry.space_group_name_H-M   'P 1'
#
loop_
_entity.id
_entity.type
_entity.pdbx_description
1 polymer ?
#
loop_
_entity_poly.entity_id
_entity_poly.type
_entity_poly.pdbx_seq_one_letter_code
_entity_poly.pdbx_strand_id
1 'polypeptide(L)'
;VYDKFWNRVMFPIFDVNNKVIAFGGRVLGDAKPKYVNSNETKVFNKSNNMYGLNLARTSRSDYMLICEGYMDVISLHQAGFNMAVAALGTSLTIGHANLVKRYAKKVILTFDSDEAGTKAALRAIPIFLNAGLSVKVLNMKPYKDPDEFIKNLGKEEFQKRIDEAENYFIFKIKQLEKNYDINTPDGKTDFYKEIANELSNFGEELERNNYIEAVSREFSIDRKQLSDLVTKMLYKPKKATSYDKEIDNRNKMVDEEDDAILTSQRLLLTWLIEEPAIYDKIIKYVNSTDFTDEFYKDVADKVFKQFAEGKVNPVLIINSYEDEQMHKKVARIFNSELNSELNDKEREKALNEIVINIKLNSIRNKQSTTTDLNEYQMLMNLEEEIKNINIKL
;
A
#
# COMPACT_ATOMS: atom_id res chain seq x y z
N VAL A 1 23.23 38.76 19.36
CA VAL A 1 22.29 37.66 19.67
C VAL A 1 20.90 38.25 19.52
N TYR A 2 20.03 37.65 18.71
CA TYR A 2 18.65 38.11 18.54
C TYR A 2 17.70 37.04 19.05
N ASP A 3 16.62 37.46 19.70
CA ASP A 3 15.60 36.54 20.20
C ASP A 3 14.87 35.89 19.03
N LYS A 4 14.90 34.55 18.96
CA LYS A 4 14.19 33.79 17.92
C LYS A 4 12.68 34.02 17.98
N PHE A 5 12.15 34.14 19.20
CA PHE A 5 10.73 34.37 19.46
C PHE A 5 10.54 35.82 19.89
N TRP A 6 10.23 36.69 18.92
CA TRP A 6 9.93 38.10 19.16
C TRP A 6 8.46 38.39 18.87
N ASN A 7 7.80 39.12 19.77
CA ASN A 7 6.41 39.58 19.64
C ASN A 7 5.42 38.44 19.26
N ARG A 8 5.46 37.35 20.04
CA ARG A 8 4.68 36.13 19.79
C ARG A 8 3.97 35.65 21.04
N VAL A 9 2.75 35.14 20.88
CA VAL A 9 2.11 34.27 21.88
C VAL A 9 2.91 32.97 21.94
N MET A 10 3.35 32.60 23.13
CA MET A 10 4.24 31.47 23.35
C MET A 10 3.48 30.23 23.81
N PHE A 11 3.79 29.10 23.19
CA PHE A 11 3.21 27.79 23.47
C PHE A 11 4.33 26.85 23.95
N PRO A 12 4.48 26.62 25.27
CA PRO A 12 5.49 25.68 25.76
C PRO A 12 5.17 24.27 25.27
N ILE A 13 6.20 23.57 24.81
CA ILE A 13 6.14 22.16 24.39
C ILE A 13 6.77 21.33 25.49
N PHE A 14 6.00 20.36 25.99
CA PHE A 14 6.40 19.51 27.10
C PHE A 14 6.79 18.11 26.63
N ASP A 15 7.78 17.51 27.30
CA ASP A 15 7.97 16.07 27.26
C ASP A 15 6.88 15.34 28.07
N VAL A 16 6.89 14.01 28.01
CA VAL A 16 5.94 13.17 28.77
C VAL A 16 6.04 13.33 30.29
N ASN A 17 7.12 13.90 30.82
CA ASN A 17 7.36 14.15 32.24
C ASN A 17 7.01 15.59 32.66
N ASN A 18 6.30 16.35 31.81
CA ASN A 18 5.95 17.76 32.03
C ASN A 18 7.15 18.70 32.11
N LYS A 19 8.30 18.36 31.53
CA LYS A 19 9.42 19.29 31.38
C LYS A 19 9.27 20.06 30.07
N VAL A 20 9.48 21.37 30.12
CA VAL A 20 9.50 22.20 28.90
C VAL A 20 10.78 21.88 28.12
N ILE A 21 10.61 21.40 26.88
CA ILE A 21 11.71 21.00 25.99
C ILE A 21 11.84 21.91 24.76
N ALA A 22 10.78 22.64 24.42
CA ALA A 22 10.75 23.57 23.29
C ALA A 22 9.60 24.58 23.41
N PHE A 23 9.51 25.49 22.45
CA PHE A 23 8.41 26.43 22.32
C PHE A 23 7.89 26.48 20.88
N GLY A 24 6.58 26.63 20.74
CA GLY A 24 5.93 27.20 19.56
C GLY A 24 5.62 28.68 19.81
N GLY A 25 5.52 29.47 18.74
CA GLY A 25 5.22 30.90 18.83
C GLY A 25 4.34 31.38 17.69
N ARG A 26 3.21 32.02 18.00
CA ARG A 26 2.32 32.67 17.03
C ARG A 26 2.53 34.17 17.05
N VAL A 27 2.77 34.78 15.88
CA VAL A 27 2.99 36.23 15.77
C VAL A 27 1.79 37.05 16.29
N LEU A 28 2.07 38.15 16.97
CA LEU A 28 1.13 39.23 17.26
C LEU A 28 1.31 40.32 16.20
N GLY A 29 0.48 40.30 15.15
CA GLY A 29 0.58 41.20 13.99
C GLY A 29 0.87 40.45 12.68
N ASP A 30 1.47 41.14 11.70
CA ASP A 30 1.59 40.65 10.31
C ASP A 30 2.94 40.00 9.97
N ALA A 31 3.84 39.85 10.94
CA ALA A 31 5.17 39.29 10.67
C ALA A 31 5.08 37.79 10.30
N LYS A 32 5.84 37.38 9.27
CA LYS A 32 5.89 35.98 8.83
C LYS A 32 7.11 35.24 9.41
N PRO A 33 7.02 33.92 9.64
CA PRO A 33 5.84 33.06 9.49
C PRO A 33 4.83 33.23 10.64
N LYS A 34 3.55 32.91 10.38
CA LYS A 34 2.45 33.01 11.36
C LYS A 34 2.73 32.17 12.61
N TYR A 35 3.24 30.96 12.42
CA TYR A 35 3.71 30.05 13.48
C TYR A 35 5.19 29.70 13.26
N VAL A 36 5.94 29.62 14.36
CA VAL A 36 7.34 29.15 14.37
C VAL A 36 7.55 28.21 15.54
N ASN A 37 8.36 27.17 15.35
CA ASN A 37 8.74 26.24 16.40
C ASN A 37 10.23 26.36 16.72
N SER A 38 10.64 25.92 17.91
CA SER A 38 12.04 25.66 18.21
C SER A 38 12.66 24.77 17.12
N ASN A 39 13.96 24.96 16.88
CA ASN A 39 14.72 24.02 16.04
C ASN A 39 14.90 22.72 16.81
N GLU A 40 15.30 21.65 16.12
CA GLU A 40 15.71 20.40 16.78
C GLU A 40 16.82 20.68 17.79
N THR A 41 16.76 20.04 18.95
CA THR A 41 17.78 20.14 20.00
C THR A 41 18.06 18.77 20.61
N LYS A 42 19.07 18.66 21.48
CA LYS A 42 19.33 17.42 22.22
C LYS A 42 18.14 16.92 23.06
N VAL A 43 17.24 17.82 23.45
CA VAL A 43 16.07 17.50 24.29
C VAL A 43 14.74 17.59 23.53
N PHE A 44 14.76 18.04 22.27
CA PHE A 44 13.57 18.22 21.46
C PHE A 44 13.77 17.64 20.07
N ASN A 45 13.04 16.56 19.80
CA ASN A 45 12.94 15.93 18.49
C ASN A 45 11.50 16.03 17.98
N LYS A 46 11.22 16.83 16.95
CA LYS A 46 9.86 17.03 16.44
C LYS A 46 9.21 15.75 15.94
N SER A 47 9.98 14.79 15.44
CA SER A 47 9.48 13.52 14.91
C SER A 47 9.11 12.51 16.00
N ASN A 48 9.46 12.81 17.26
CA ASN A 48 9.26 11.95 18.42
C ASN A 48 8.65 12.73 19.60
N ASN A 49 7.91 13.80 19.33
CA ASN A 49 7.16 14.54 20.34
C ASN A 49 5.84 15.02 19.73
N MET A 50 4.80 15.11 20.54
CA MET A 50 3.52 15.69 20.11
C MET A 50 3.07 16.71 21.14
N TYR A 51 2.55 17.82 20.65
CA TYR A 51 1.96 18.83 21.53
C TYR A 51 0.73 18.25 22.23
N GLY A 52 0.58 18.55 23.53
CA GLY A 52 -0.53 18.06 24.35
C GLY A 52 -0.39 16.62 24.85
N LEU A 53 0.61 15.85 24.40
CA LEU A 53 0.77 14.44 24.79
C LEU A 53 0.96 14.25 26.30
N ASN A 54 1.65 15.18 26.96
CA ASN A 54 1.88 15.16 28.40
C ASN A 54 0.56 15.20 29.21
N LEU A 55 -0.47 15.83 28.66
CA LEU A 55 -1.83 15.88 29.20
C LEU A 55 -2.65 14.68 28.71
N ALA A 56 -2.67 14.44 27.39
CA ALA A 56 -3.50 13.42 26.75
C ALA A 56 -3.19 12.00 27.20
N ARG A 57 -1.95 11.70 27.61
CA ARG A 57 -1.56 10.39 28.16
C ARG A 57 -2.32 9.98 29.43
N THR A 58 -2.95 10.93 30.12
CA THR A 58 -3.73 10.67 31.32
C THR A 58 -5.23 10.53 31.04
N SER A 59 -5.65 10.73 29.79
CA SER A 59 -7.03 10.51 29.39
C SER A 59 -7.43 9.04 29.56
N ARG A 60 -8.69 8.80 29.90
CA ARG A 60 -9.27 7.45 30.00
C ARG A 60 -9.89 6.97 28.69
N SER A 61 -9.82 7.79 27.64
CA SER A 61 -10.32 7.45 26.31
C SER A 61 -9.52 6.30 25.68
N ASP A 62 -10.19 5.45 24.91
CA ASP A 62 -9.53 4.41 24.10
C ASP A 62 -8.90 4.98 22.81
N TYR A 63 -9.18 6.24 22.49
CA TYR A 63 -8.70 6.96 21.32
C TYR A 63 -7.99 8.27 21.65
N MET A 64 -7.11 8.71 20.73
CA MET A 64 -6.57 10.08 20.68
C MET A 64 -7.08 10.84 19.46
N LEU A 65 -7.33 12.13 19.62
CA LEU A 65 -7.66 13.05 18.52
C LEU A 65 -6.34 13.61 17.95
N ILE A 66 -6.12 13.46 16.65
CA ILE A 66 -4.91 13.92 15.98
C ILE A 66 -5.23 15.19 15.19
N CYS A 67 -4.72 16.32 15.68
CA CYS A 67 -4.97 17.65 15.11
C CYS A 67 -3.76 18.15 14.30
N GLU A 68 -3.97 19.20 13.50
CA GLU A 68 -2.91 19.81 12.69
C GLU A 68 -2.00 20.73 13.52
N GLY A 69 -2.57 21.47 14.48
CA GLY A 69 -1.83 22.47 15.24
C GLY A 69 -2.17 22.54 16.73
N TYR A 70 -1.39 23.35 17.45
CA TYR A 70 -1.54 23.53 18.90
C TYR A 70 -2.84 24.23 19.26
N MET A 71 -3.33 25.14 18.40
CA MET A 71 -4.58 25.86 18.64
C MET A 71 -5.75 24.90 18.71
N ASP A 72 -5.82 23.94 17.79
CA ASP A 72 -6.87 22.91 17.77
C ASP A 72 -6.84 22.08 19.05
N VAL A 73 -5.63 21.67 19.48
CA VAL A 73 -5.44 20.92 20.72
C VAL A 73 -5.93 21.74 21.92
N ILE A 74 -5.58 23.03 21.98
CA ILE A 74 -6.01 23.91 23.08
C ILE A 74 -7.53 24.07 23.07
N SER A 75 -8.14 24.33 21.92
CA SER A 75 -9.60 24.49 21.79
C SER A 75 -10.34 23.20 22.18
N LEU A 76 -9.83 22.04 21.76
CA LEU A 76 -10.37 20.73 22.15
C LEU A 76 -10.23 20.45 23.64
N HIS A 77 -9.07 20.72 24.23
CA HIS A 77 -8.86 20.57 25.67
C HIS A 77 -9.76 21.51 26.46
N GLN A 78 -9.94 22.75 26.01
CA GLN A 78 -10.86 23.72 26.62
C GLN A 78 -12.31 23.24 26.56
N ALA A 79 -12.71 22.55 25.48
CA ALA A 79 -14.01 21.90 25.36
C ALA A 79 -14.12 20.58 26.18
N GLY A 80 -13.04 20.14 26.82
CA GLY A 80 -12.99 18.93 27.65
C GLY A 80 -12.58 17.65 26.91
N PHE A 81 -12.15 17.75 25.65
CA PHE A 81 -11.55 16.64 24.90
C PHE A 81 -10.04 16.58 25.17
N ASN A 82 -9.70 16.12 26.38
CA ASN A 82 -8.32 16.10 26.87
C ASN A 82 -7.39 15.08 26.18
N MET A 83 -7.91 14.27 25.26
CA MET A 83 -7.18 13.26 24.49
C MET A 83 -6.62 13.79 23.15
N ALA A 84 -6.70 15.10 22.89
CA ALA A 84 -6.20 15.71 21.65
C ALA A 84 -4.69 15.96 21.69
N VAL A 85 -4.02 15.70 20.56
CA VAL A 85 -2.58 15.90 20.34
C VAL A 85 -2.31 16.40 18.92
N ALA A 86 -1.20 17.09 18.70
CA ALA A 86 -0.80 17.57 17.36
C ALA A 86 0.69 17.38 17.09
N ALA A 87 1.03 17.19 15.81
CA ALA A 87 2.41 17.23 15.34
C ALA A 87 2.97 18.67 15.41
N LEU A 88 4.28 18.82 15.55
CA LEU A 88 4.93 20.11 15.82
C LEU A 88 5.43 20.80 14.55
N GLY A 89 4.53 21.03 13.60
CA GLY A 89 4.84 21.66 12.31
C GLY A 89 5.70 20.79 11.39
N THR A 90 5.49 19.47 11.45
CA THR A 90 6.11 18.47 10.58
C THR A 90 5.03 17.52 10.07
N SER A 91 5.32 16.79 8.99
CA SER A 91 4.49 15.64 8.64
C SER A 91 4.49 14.64 9.81
N LEU A 92 3.39 13.89 9.96
CA LEU A 92 3.34 12.78 10.91
C LEU A 92 4.40 11.73 10.56
N THR A 93 4.86 11.00 11.57
CA THR A 93 5.99 10.07 11.46
C THR A 93 5.65 8.78 12.20
N ILE A 94 6.42 7.72 11.92
CA ILE A 94 6.32 6.45 12.66
C ILE A 94 6.60 6.67 14.16
N GLY A 95 7.49 7.62 14.50
CA GLY A 95 7.76 8.04 15.88
C GLY A 95 6.51 8.54 16.60
N HIS A 96 5.70 9.37 15.94
CA HIS A 96 4.40 9.82 16.47
C HIS A 96 3.43 8.67 16.68
N ALA A 97 3.29 7.77 15.69
CA ALA A 97 2.39 6.63 15.83
C ALA A 97 2.80 5.70 16.98
N ASN A 98 4.11 5.44 17.14
CA ASN A 98 4.65 4.66 18.25
C ASN A 98 4.44 5.32 19.62
N LEU A 99 4.41 6.65 19.69
CA LEU A 99 4.06 7.36 20.93
C LEU A 99 2.58 7.20 21.25
N VAL A 100 1.70 7.44 20.27
CA VAL A 100 0.25 7.33 20.44
C VAL A 100 -0.15 5.90 20.82
N LYS A 101 0.47 4.88 20.22
CA LYS A 101 0.23 3.46 20.52
C LYS A 101 0.43 3.08 21.98
N ARG A 102 1.26 3.80 22.72
CA ARG A 102 1.48 3.54 24.16
C ARG A 102 0.28 3.90 25.02
N TYR A 103 -0.62 4.74 24.52
CA TYR A 103 -1.69 5.35 25.31
C TYR A 103 -3.09 5.15 24.72
N ALA A 104 -3.21 4.79 23.44
CA ALA A 104 -4.48 4.56 22.78
C ALA A 104 -4.40 3.38 21.81
N LYS A 105 -5.57 2.77 21.53
CA LYS A 105 -5.72 1.70 20.50
C LYS A 105 -6.26 2.26 19.19
N LYS A 106 -6.82 3.46 19.24
CA LYS A 106 -7.51 4.11 18.13
C LYS A 106 -7.05 5.56 17.98
N VAL A 107 -7.05 6.05 16.75
CA VAL A 107 -6.84 7.46 16.46
C VAL A 107 -7.98 7.98 15.61
N ILE A 108 -8.37 9.22 15.87
CA ILE A 108 -9.36 9.95 15.09
C ILE A 108 -8.65 11.17 14.52
N LEU A 109 -8.52 11.22 13.20
CA LEU A 109 -7.92 12.35 12.50
C LEU A 109 -8.93 13.50 12.46
N THR A 110 -8.55 14.64 13.03
CA THR A 110 -9.37 15.87 13.10
C THR A 110 -8.71 16.98 12.28
N PHE A 111 -8.50 16.72 10.99
CA PHE A 111 -7.87 17.65 10.05
C PHE A 111 -8.88 18.56 9.38
N ASP A 112 -8.39 19.64 8.78
CA ASP A 112 -9.26 20.63 8.12
C ASP A 112 -10.10 19.97 7.02
N SER A 113 -11.36 20.39 6.88
CA SER A 113 -12.27 19.84 5.86
C SER A 113 -12.02 20.36 4.43
N ASP A 114 -10.79 20.80 4.16
CA ASP A 114 -10.32 21.24 2.84
C ASP A 114 -9.48 20.16 2.13
N GLU A 115 -9.00 20.47 0.92
CA GLU A 115 -8.21 19.54 0.12
C GLU A 115 -6.84 19.25 0.76
N ALA A 116 -6.25 20.22 1.47
CA ALA A 116 -4.96 20.06 2.13
C ALA A 116 -5.10 19.12 3.35
N GLY A 117 -6.13 19.30 4.18
CA GLY A 117 -6.46 18.42 5.29
C GLY A 117 -6.82 17.01 4.83
N THR A 118 -7.56 16.88 3.71
CA THR A 118 -7.84 15.57 3.08
C THR A 118 -6.55 14.85 2.67
N LYS A 119 -5.62 15.53 1.99
CA LYS A 119 -4.31 14.98 1.62
C LYS A 119 -3.45 14.66 2.83
N ALA A 120 -3.53 15.46 3.90
CA ALA A 120 -2.85 15.19 5.15
C ALA A 120 -3.40 13.90 5.81
N ALA A 121 -4.71 13.70 5.80
CA ALA A 121 -5.35 12.51 6.35
C ALA A 121 -4.92 11.25 5.60
N LEU A 122 -4.97 11.27 4.26
CA LEU A 122 -4.53 10.16 3.42
C LEU A 122 -3.05 9.78 3.64
N ARG A 123 -2.18 10.76 3.92
CA ARG A 123 -0.77 10.51 4.27
C ARG A 123 -0.59 9.98 5.70
N ALA A 124 -1.45 10.38 6.64
CA ALA A 124 -1.37 9.99 8.04
C ALA A 124 -1.89 8.57 8.30
N ILE A 125 -2.95 8.16 7.59
CA ILE A 125 -3.60 6.85 7.72
C ILE A 125 -2.59 5.68 7.75
N PRO A 126 -1.73 5.47 6.73
CA PRO A 126 -0.82 4.32 6.71
C PRO A 126 0.20 4.33 7.86
N ILE A 127 0.58 5.52 8.35
CA ILE A 127 1.54 5.65 9.46
C ILE A 127 0.97 5.05 10.75
N PHE A 128 -0.30 5.32 11.03
CA PHE A 128 -0.98 4.78 12.22
C PHE A 128 -1.40 3.32 12.03
N LEU A 129 -1.89 2.94 10.85
CA LEU A 129 -2.24 1.54 10.55
C LEU A 129 -1.03 0.61 10.69
N ASN A 130 0.13 0.99 10.14
CA ASN A 130 1.36 0.19 10.25
C ASN A 130 1.88 0.09 11.70
N ALA A 131 1.50 1.03 12.57
CA ALA A 131 1.76 0.92 14.00
C ALA A 131 0.76 0.00 14.71
N GLY A 132 -0.25 -0.54 14.03
CA GLY A 132 -1.30 -1.39 14.59
C GLY A 132 -2.41 -0.61 15.32
N LEU A 133 -2.64 0.65 14.93
CA LEU A 133 -3.72 1.47 15.46
C LEU A 133 -4.94 1.45 14.54
N SER A 134 -6.14 1.42 15.13
CA SER A 134 -7.37 1.64 14.37
C SER A 134 -7.50 3.12 14.01
N VAL A 135 -7.77 3.44 12.74
CA VAL A 135 -7.85 4.83 12.25
C VAL A 135 -9.28 5.17 11.83
N LYS A 136 -9.77 6.30 12.31
CA LYS A 136 -11.00 6.96 11.85
C LYS A 136 -10.72 8.40 11.43
N VAL A 137 -11.60 8.97 10.62
CA VAL A 137 -11.53 10.35 10.14
C VAL A 137 -12.81 11.09 10.54
N LEU A 138 -12.64 12.22 11.23
CA LEU A 138 -13.74 13.08 11.64
C LEU A 138 -14.09 14.05 10.52
N ASN A 139 -15.38 14.18 10.21
CA ASN A 139 -15.88 15.17 9.27
C ASN A 139 -16.23 16.47 10.01
N MET A 140 -15.50 17.56 9.72
CA MET A 140 -15.68 18.88 10.37
C MET A 140 -16.76 19.74 9.70
N LYS A 141 -17.31 19.33 8.56
CA LYS A 141 -18.29 20.15 7.83
C LYS A 141 -19.50 20.52 8.69
N PRO A 142 -20.02 21.76 8.58
CA PRO A 142 -19.66 22.78 7.59
C PRO A 142 -18.48 23.69 7.99
N TYR A 143 -17.88 23.47 9.16
CA TYR A 143 -16.80 24.32 9.68
C TYR A 143 -15.43 23.83 9.24
N LYS A 144 -14.44 24.72 9.32
CA LYS A 144 -13.10 24.42 8.84
C LYS A 144 -12.30 23.60 9.84
N ASP A 145 -12.25 24.07 11.08
CA ASP A 145 -11.40 23.56 12.16
C ASP A 145 -12.20 23.25 13.44
N PRO A 146 -11.61 22.55 14.43
CA PRO A 146 -12.32 22.20 15.67
C PRO A 146 -12.74 23.42 16.50
N ASP A 147 -11.99 24.52 16.43
CA ASP A 147 -12.28 25.74 17.19
C ASP A 147 -13.56 26.41 16.68
N GLU A 148 -13.67 26.59 15.36
CA GLU A 148 -14.86 27.08 14.69
C GLU A 148 -16.05 26.14 14.93
N PHE A 149 -15.85 24.82 14.80
CA PHE A 149 -16.92 23.85 15.00
C PHE A 149 -17.51 23.96 16.41
N ILE A 150 -16.67 23.91 17.44
CA ILE A 150 -17.11 23.90 18.85
C ILE A 150 -17.77 25.23 19.21
N LYS A 151 -17.26 26.36 18.72
CA LYS A 151 -17.86 27.69 18.98
C LYS A 151 -19.28 27.81 18.42
N ASN A 152 -19.55 27.20 17.28
CA ASN A 152 -20.83 27.34 16.60
C ASN A 152 -21.84 26.24 16.96
N LEU A 153 -21.40 24.99 17.07
CA LEU A 153 -22.29 23.83 17.31
C LEU A 153 -22.18 23.23 18.72
N GLY A 154 -21.15 23.61 19.46
CA GLY A 154 -20.94 23.14 20.83
C GLY A 154 -20.28 21.77 20.94
N LYS A 155 -19.96 21.44 22.19
CA LYS A 155 -19.25 20.20 22.57
C LYS A 155 -20.04 18.93 22.25
N GLU A 156 -21.34 18.94 22.53
CA GLU A 156 -22.20 17.75 22.37
C GLU A 156 -22.25 17.30 20.91
N GLU A 157 -22.36 18.26 19.98
CA GLU A 157 -22.35 17.96 18.56
C GLU A 157 -20.97 17.47 18.09
N PHE A 158 -19.88 18.02 18.65
CA PHE A 158 -18.54 17.50 18.34
C PHE A 158 -18.36 16.06 18.83
N GLN A 159 -18.91 15.71 20.00
CA GLN A 159 -18.91 14.33 20.49
C GLN A 159 -19.67 13.40 19.55
N LYS A 160 -20.83 13.81 19.02
CA LYS A 160 -21.53 13.00 18.01
C LYS A 160 -20.66 12.77 16.78
N ARG A 161 -19.93 13.79 16.30
CA ARG A 161 -18.99 13.64 15.16
C ARG A 161 -17.82 12.70 15.48
N ILE A 162 -17.37 12.63 16.72
CA ILE A 162 -16.39 11.64 17.17
C ILE A 162 -16.98 10.23 17.10
N ASP A 163 -18.20 10.04 17.60
CA ASP A 163 -18.86 8.74 17.67
C ASP A 163 -19.16 8.21 16.25
N GLU A 164 -19.61 9.10 15.38
CA GLU A 164 -19.91 8.87 13.96
C GLU A 164 -18.68 8.95 13.05
N ALA A 165 -17.47 9.16 13.60
CA ALA A 165 -16.26 9.30 12.80
C ALA A 165 -16.06 8.08 11.89
N GLU A 166 -15.74 8.39 10.63
CA GLU A 166 -15.75 7.45 9.52
C GLU A 166 -14.53 6.53 9.57
N ASN A 167 -14.69 5.25 9.23
CA ASN A 167 -13.57 4.33 9.12
C ASN A 167 -12.61 4.79 8.00
N TYR A 168 -11.29 4.68 8.22
CA TYR A 168 -10.29 5.14 7.25
C TYR A 168 -10.50 4.60 5.83
N PHE A 169 -10.94 3.34 5.70
CA PHE A 169 -11.08 2.69 4.41
C PHE A 169 -12.26 3.29 3.64
N ILE A 170 -13.42 3.42 4.30
CA ILE A 170 -14.60 4.08 3.70
C ILE A 170 -14.27 5.52 3.30
N PHE A 171 -13.59 6.25 4.18
CA PHE A 171 -13.10 7.60 3.87
C PHE A 171 -12.22 7.61 2.62
N LYS A 172 -11.24 6.69 2.53
CA LYS A 172 -10.34 6.57 1.37
C LYS A 172 -11.12 6.30 0.08
N ILE A 173 -12.09 5.38 0.11
CA ILE A 173 -12.90 5.05 -1.07
C ILE A 173 -13.77 6.24 -1.50
N LYS A 174 -14.36 7.02 -0.57
CA LYS A 174 -15.08 8.27 -0.89
C LYS A 174 -14.19 9.34 -1.52
N GLN A 175 -12.90 9.38 -1.17
CA GLN A 175 -11.96 10.28 -1.86
C GLN A 175 -11.60 9.77 -3.26
N LEU A 176 -11.46 8.44 -3.43
CA LEU A 176 -11.19 7.83 -4.73
C LEU A 176 -12.34 8.04 -5.70
N GLU A 177 -13.59 7.91 -5.24
CA GLU A 177 -14.81 8.10 -6.03
C GLU A 177 -14.80 9.43 -6.80
N LYS A 178 -14.27 10.51 -6.20
CA LYS A 178 -14.19 11.84 -6.82
C LYS A 178 -13.37 11.90 -8.11
N ASN A 179 -12.53 10.88 -8.37
CA ASN A 179 -11.71 10.81 -9.57
C ASN A 179 -12.41 10.11 -10.75
N TYR A 180 -13.63 9.60 -10.55
CA TYR A 180 -14.38 8.84 -11.54
C TYR A 180 -15.77 9.44 -11.76
N ASP A 181 -16.24 9.43 -13.01
CA ASP A 181 -17.65 9.70 -13.30
C ASP A 181 -18.47 8.41 -13.18
N ILE A 182 -18.99 8.17 -11.98
CA ILE A 182 -19.79 6.99 -11.64
C ILE A 182 -21.13 6.91 -12.38
N ASN A 183 -21.54 7.96 -13.09
CA ASN A 183 -22.75 7.97 -13.91
C ASN A 183 -22.53 7.34 -15.29
N THR A 184 -21.28 7.13 -15.69
CA THR A 184 -20.93 6.45 -16.94
C THR A 184 -20.60 4.97 -16.68
N PRO A 185 -20.95 4.05 -17.62
CA PRO A 185 -20.58 2.64 -17.48
C PRO A 185 -19.08 2.42 -17.30
N ASP A 186 -18.25 3.16 -18.04
CA ASP A 186 -16.79 3.04 -17.98
C ASP A 186 -16.23 3.57 -16.65
N GLY A 187 -16.64 4.78 -16.23
CA GLY A 187 -16.20 5.37 -14.97
C GLY A 187 -16.63 4.55 -13.75
N LYS A 188 -17.83 3.97 -13.78
CA LYS A 188 -18.31 3.03 -12.74
C LYS A 188 -17.48 1.75 -12.72
N THR A 189 -17.16 1.20 -13.89
CA THR A 189 -16.33 0.00 -14.02
C THR A 189 -14.92 0.23 -13.48
N ASP A 190 -14.31 1.36 -13.81
CA ASP A 190 -12.95 1.69 -13.36
C ASP A 190 -12.90 2.00 -11.86
N PHE A 191 -13.91 2.68 -11.32
CA PHE A 191 -14.04 2.84 -9.88
C PHE A 191 -14.14 1.49 -9.14
N TYR A 192 -14.93 0.54 -9.66
CA TYR A 192 -15.08 -0.78 -9.04
C TYR A 192 -13.78 -1.59 -9.09
N LYS A 193 -13.00 -1.49 -10.18
CA LYS A 193 -11.66 -2.09 -10.27
C LYS A 193 -10.72 -1.48 -9.23
N GLU A 194 -10.75 -0.16 -9.02
CA GLU A 194 -9.90 0.50 -8.04
C GLU A 194 -10.26 0.10 -6.60
N ILE A 195 -11.55 0.01 -6.28
CA ILE A 195 -12.01 -0.54 -5.00
C ILE A 195 -11.48 -1.97 -4.81
N ALA A 196 -11.62 -2.83 -5.83
CA ALA A 196 -11.18 -4.21 -5.76
C ALA A 196 -9.66 -4.32 -5.55
N ASN A 197 -8.89 -3.44 -6.20
CA ASN A 197 -7.44 -3.32 -6.02
C ASN A 197 -7.09 -2.94 -4.58
N GLU A 198 -7.77 -1.95 -4.00
CA GLU A 198 -7.58 -1.54 -2.61
C GLU A 198 -7.96 -2.65 -1.61
N LEU A 199 -9.06 -3.35 -1.84
CA LEU A 199 -9.48 -4.50 -1.03
C LEU A 199 -8.51 -5.69 -1.12
N SER A 200 -7.79 -5.84 -2.23
CA SER A 200 -6.76 -6.87 -2.39
C SER A 200 -5.50 -6.60 -1.54
N ASN A 201 -5.38 -5.43 -0.94
CA ASN A 201 -4.28 -5.07 -0.05
C ASN A 201 -4.46 -5.54 1.40
N PHE A 202 -5.64 -6.01 1.77
CA PHE A 202 -5.85 -6.65 3.06
C PHE A 202 -5.28 -8.07 3.04
N GLY A 203 -4.34 -8.34 3.96
CA GLY A 203 -3.77 -9.68 4.15
C GLY A 203 -4.80 -10.65 4.73
N GLU A 204 -5.53 -10.24 5.77
CA GLU A 204 -6.52 -11.09 6.42
C GLU A 204 -7.82 -11.19 5.61
N GLU A 205 -8.24 -12.41 5.26
CA GLU A 205 -9.46 -12.66 4.49
C GLU A 205 -10.73 -12.21 5.22
N LEU A 206 -10.81 -12.46 6.53
CA LEU A 206 -11.96 -12.05 7.33
C LEU A 206 -12.13 -10.54 7.34
N GLU A 207 -11.04 -9.79 7.54
CA GLU A 207 -11.03 -8.33 7.48
C GLU A 207 -11.46 -7.85 6.09
N ARG A 208 -10.88 -8.42 5.03
CA ARG A 208 -11.23 -8.13 3.64
C ARG A 208 -12.72 -8.36 3.36
N ASN A 209 -13.28 -9.48 3.81
CA ASN A 209 -14.70 -9.82 3.62
C ASN A 209 -15.63 -8.85 4.37
N ASN A 210 -15.26 -8.43 5.58
CA ASN A 210 -16.00 -7.41 6.32
C ASN A 210 -15.99 -6.06 5.57
N TYR A 211 -14.86 -5.69 4.98
CA TYR A 211 -14.76 -4.45 4.18
C TYR A 211 -15.47 -4.54 2.84
N ILE A 212 -15.47 -5.70 2.16
CA ILE A 212 -16.30 -5.95 0.97
C ILE A 212 -17.77 -5.68 1.31
N GLU A 213 -18.27 -6.22 2.42
CA GLU A 213 -19.65 -6.01 2.85
C GLU A 213 -19.96 -4.54 3.16
N ALA A 214 -19.07 -3.87 3.89
CA ALA A 214 -19.24 -2.46 4.22
C ALA A 214 -19.26 -1.55 2.98
N VAL A 215 -18.34 -1.78 2.04
CA VAL A 215 -18.26 -1.02 0.78
C VAL A 215 -19.45 -1.31 -0.13
N SER A 216 -19.85 -2.58 -0.26
CA SER A 216 -21.05 -2.94 -1.03
C SER A 216 -22.29 -2.22 -0.54
N ARG A 217 -22.47 -2.10 0.78
CA ARG A 217 -23.58 -1.37 1.39
C ARG A 217 -23.49 0.13 1.13
N GLU A 218 -22.33 0.73 1.34
CA GLU A 218 -22.13 2.18 1.23
C GLU A 218 -22.31 2.67 -0.22
N PHE A 219 -21.73 1.95 -1.19
CA PHE A 219 -21.70 2.36 -2.60
C PHE A 219 -22.73 1.63 -3.47
N SER A 220 -23.65 0.88 -2.84
CA SER A 220 -24.69 0.09 -3.52
C SER A 220 -24.13 -0.83 -4.62
N ILE A 221 -23.00 -1.45 -4.35
CA ILE A 221 -22.32 -2.40 -5.25
C ILE A 221 -22.76 -3.82 -4.88
N ASP A 222 -23.14 -4.63 -5.88
CA ASP A 222 -23.44 -6.02 -5.63
C ASP A 222 -22.24 -6.73 -4.98
N ARG A 223 -22.49 -7.39 -3.84
CA ARG A 223 -21.45 -8.03 -3.04
C ARG A 223 -20.71 -9.12 -3.81
N LYS A 224 -21.45 -9.92 -4.59
CA LYS A 224 -20.87 -11.01 -5.35
C LYS A 224 -19.97 -10.47 -6.46
N GLN A 225 -20.44 -9.46 -7.20
CA GLN A 225 -19.63 -8.79 -8.23
C GLN A 225 -18.33 -8.21 -7.66
N LEU A 226 -18.39 -7.51 -6.52
CA LEU A 226 -17.20 -6.95 -5.89
C LEU A 226 -16.25 -8.05 -5.40
N SER A 227 -16.78 -9.10 -4.77
CA SER A 227 -15.99 -10.26 -4.34
C SER A 227 -15.28 -10.95 -5.49
N ASP A 228 -15.97 -11.15 -6.62
CA ASP A 228 -15.40 -11.77 -7.82
C ASP A 228 -14.27 -10.92 -8.41
N LEU A 229 -14.42 -9.59 -8.41
CA LEU A 229 -13.38 -8.65 -8.83
C LEU A 229 -12.16 -8.68 -7.91
N VAL A 230 -12.35 -8.66 -6.59
CA VAL A 230 -11.27 -8.75 -5.61
C VAL A 230 -10.52 -10.06 -5.77
N THR A 231 -11.24 -11.17 -5.93
CA THR A 231 -10.69 -12.50 -6.17
C THR A 231 -9.81 -12.50 -7.42
N LYS A 232 -10.30 -11.94 -8.54
CA LYS A 232 -9.49 -11.78 -9.76
C LYS A 232 -8.24 -10.93 -9.55
N MET A 233 -8.29 -9.89 -8.71
CA MET A 233 -7.14 -9.03 -8.40
C MET A 233 -6.10 -9.73 -7.52
N LEU A 234 -6.52 -10.58 -6.57
CA LEU A 234 -5.61 -11.37 -5.73
C LEU A 234 -4.80 -12.38 -6.55
N TYR A 235 -5.40 -12.91 -7.63
CA TYR A 235 -4.73 -13.83 -8.55
C TYR A 235 -4.01 -13.12 -9.71
N LYS A 236 -4.12 -11.78 -9.82
CA LYS A 236 -3.22 -10.98 -10.65
C LYS A 236 -1.95 -10.68 -9.84
N PRO A 237 -0.74 -10.90 -10.39
CA PRO A 237 0.47 -10.56 -9.68
C PRO A 237 0.48 -9.05 -9.38
N LYS A 238 0.54 -8.67 -8.10
CA LYS A 238 0.77 -7.28 -7.70
C LYS A 238 2.09 -6.84 -8.35
N LYS A 239 2.03 -5.88 -9.28
CA LYS A 239 3.22 -5.12 -9.66
C LYS A 239 3.83 -4.59 -8.36
N ALA A 240 5.12 -4.88 -8.12
CA ALA A 240 5.83 -4.37 -6.97
C ALA A 240 5.59 -2.85 -6.86
N THR A 241 4.94 -2.43 -5.78
CA THR A 241 4.57 -1.04 -5.56
C THR A 241 5.82 -0.21 -5.27
N SER A 242 6.29 0.47 -6.32
CA SER A 242 6.80 1.85 -6.33
C SER A 242 7.75 2.28 -5.20
N TYR A 243 9.05 2.06 -5.44
CA TYR A 243 10.13 2.97 -5.05
C TYR A 243 10.96 3.34 -6.28
N ASP A 244 10.32 3.77 -7.36
CA ASP A 244 10.98 4.44 -8.49
C ASP A 244 9.91 5.09 -9.37
N LYS A 245 9.46 6.28 -8.97
CA LYS A 245 8.92 7.26 -9.92
C LYS A 245 10.02 8.27 -10.17
N GLU A 246 11.04 7.84 -10.88
CA GLU A 246 11.96 8.70 -11.62
C GLU A 246 12.67 7.82 -12.66
N ILE A 247 12.04 7.68 -13.82
CA ILE A 247 12.61 7.87 -15.17
C ILE A 247 11.60 7.35 -16.20
N ASP A 248 11.38 8.22 -17.19
CA ASP A 248 10.67 8.05 -18.47
C ASP A 248 9.13 7.91 -18.49
N ASN A 249 8.50 9.08 -18.59
CA ASN A 249 7.36 9.27 -19.46
C ASN A 249 7.81 9.23 -20.92
N ARG A 250 7.56 8.11 -21.61
CA ARG A 250 7.13 8.09 -23.02
C ARG A 250 6.64 6.69 -23.41
N ASN A 251 5.44 6.66 -24.00
CA ASN A 251 4.79 5.51 -24.67
C ASN A 251 4.11 4.45 -23.79
N LYS A 252 3.01 4.80 -23.13
CA LYS A 252 2.00 3.83 -22.68
C LYS A 252 0.98 3.61 -23.79
N MET A 253 1.10 2.50 -24.53
CA MET A 253 -0.03 1.81 -25.16
C MET A 253 0.33 0.44 -25.79
N VAL A 254 1.53 -0.12 -25.53
CA VAL A 254 1.95 -1.43 -26.10
C VAL A 254 2.28 -2.51 -25.05
N ASP A 255 2.53 -2.17 -23.77
CA ASP A 255 3.26 -3.06 -22.84
C ASP A 255 2.44 -3.91 -21.83
N GLU A 256 1.10 -4.01 -21.90
CA GLU A 256 0.35 -4.76 -20.87
C GLU A 256 0.41 -6.29 -21.01
N GLU A 257 0.48 -6.83 -22.23
CA GLU A 257 0.60 -8.28 -22.46
C GLU A 257 2.04 -8.79 -22.23
N ASP A 258 3.05 -8.02 -22.64
CA ASP A 258 4.46 -8.35 -22.45
C ASP A 258 4.84 -8.40 -20.97
N ASP A 259 4.29 -7.51 -20.13
CA ASP A 259 4.56 -7.49 -18.67
C ASP A 259 4.01 -8.73 -17.95
N ALA A 260 2.87 -9.27 -18.40
CA ALA A 260 2.27 -10.47 -17.81
C ALA A 260 3.05 -11.76 -18.12
N ILE A 261 3.59 -11.86 -19.34
CA ILE A 261 4.42 -12.98 -19.78
C ILE A 261 5.76 -12.98 -19.05
N LEU A 262 6.43 -11.83 -18.99
CA LEU A 262 7.70 -11.68 -18.26
C LEU A 262 7.53 -12.00 -16.78
N THR A 263 6.38 -11.64 -16.21
CA THR A 263 6.04 -12.00 -14.83
C THR A 263 5.90 -13.52 -14.65
N SER A 264 5.22 -14.21 -15.57
CA SER A 264 5.08 -15.67 -15.51
C SER A 264 6.44 -16.37 -15.60
N GLN A 265 7.29 -15.94 -16.53
CA GLN A 265 8.66 -16.46 -16.71
C GLN A 265 9.51 -16.28 -15.44
N ARG A 266 9.47 -15.09 -14.83
CA ARG A 266 10.15 -14.83 -13.55
C ARG A 266 9.66 -15.75 -12.44
N LEU A 267 8.34 -15.86 -12.26
CA LEU A 267 7.74 -16.64 -11.17
C LEU A 267 8.06 -18.13 -11.28
N LEU A 268 8.07 -18.70 -12.50
CA LEU A 268 8.45 -20.10 -12.67
C LEU A 268 9.89 -20.35 -12.21
N LEU A 269 10.81 -19.45 -12.55
CA LEU A 269 12.22 -19.56 -12.14
C LEU A 269 12.37 -19.42 -10.62
N THR A 270 11.65 -18.48 -9.99
CA THR A 270 11.59 -18.36 -8.54
C THR A 270 11.11 -19.67 -7.89
N TRP A 271 10.02 -20.24 -8.39
CA TRP A 271 9.42 -21.45 -7.83
C TRP A 271 10.31 -22.68 -7.97
N LEU A 272 10.98 -22.84 -9.11
CA LEU A 272 11.95 -23.92 -9.29
C LEU A 272 13.08 -23.83 -8.24
N ILE A 273 13.54 -22.62 -7.91
CA ILE A 273 14.58 -22.44 -6.88
C ILE A 273 14.06 -22.69 -5.47
N GLU A 274 12.87 -22.21 -5.12
CA GLU A 274 12.29 -22.40 -3.78
C GLU A 274 11.86 -23.87 -3.53
N GLU A 275 11.31 -24.54 -4.55
CA GLU A 275 10.86 -25.93 -4.45
C GLU A 275 11.45 -26.81 -5.56
N PRO A 276 12.73 -27.22 -5.44
CA PRO A 276 13.42 -28.03 -6.46
C PRO A 276 12.70 -29.34 -6.85
N ALA A 277 11.87 -29.90 -5.96
CA ALA A 277 11.13 -31.14 -6.19
C ALA A 277 10.08 -31.04 -7.31
N ILE A 278 9.64 -29.84 -7.69
CA ILE A 278 8.63 -29.66 -8.75
C ILE A 278 9.24 -29.78 -10.15
N TYR A 279 10.56 -29.68 -10.30
CA TYR A 279 11.25 -29.64 -11.59
C TYR A 279 10.88 -30.83 -12.50
N ASP A 280 10.89 -32.05 -11.96
CA ASP A 280 10.57 -33.28 -12.71
C ASP A 280 9.13 -33.29 -13.26
N LYS A 281 8.23 -32.51 -12.62
CA LYS A 281 6.86 -32.33 -13.08
C LYS A 281 6.79 -31.23 -14.16
N ILE A 282 7.55 -30.14 -13.99
CA ILE A 282 7.54 -28.96 -14.88
C ILE A 282 8.22 -29.23 -16.23
N ILE A 283 9.36 -29.92 -16.24
CA ILE A 283 10.17 -30.16 -17.44
C ILE A 283 9.42 -30.90 -18.56
N LYS A 284 8.33 -31.62 -18.20
CA LYS A 284 7.44 -32.32 -19.14
C LYS A 284 6.62 -31.37 -20.00
N TYR A 285 6.43 -30.13 -19.56
CA TYR A 285 5.53 -29.15 -20.19
C TYR A 285 6.28 -27.91 -20.70
N VAL A 286 7.25 -27.43 -19.93
CA VAL A 286 8.01 -26.21 -20.22
C VAL A 286 9.51 -26.52 -20.18
N ASN A 287 10.25 -26.04 -21.18
CA ASN A 287 11.70 -26.02 -21.22
C ASN A 287 12.23 -24.60 -21.46
N SER A 288 13.55 -24.42 -21.45
CA SER A 288 14.16 -23.09 -21.60
C SER A 288 13.81 -22.40 -22.92
N THR A 289 13.55 -23.14 -24.02
CA THR A 289 13.14 -22.55 -25.30
C THR A 289 11.71 -22.00 -25.31
N ASP A 290 10.92 -22.28 -24.26
CA ASP A 290 9.58 -21.72 -24.11
C ASP A 290 9.61 -20.31 -23.48
N PHE A 291 10.76 -19.85 -22.99
CA PHE A 291 10.98 -18.48 -22.55
C PHE A 291 11.26 -17.59 -23.76
N THR A 292 10.36 -16.63 -24.01
CA THR A 292 10.41 -15.76 -25.20
C THR A 292 11.32 -14.55 -25.04
N ASP A 293 11.63 -14.16 -23.81
CA ASP A 293 12.58 -13.09 -23.51
C ASP A 293 14.00 -13.65 -23.43
N GLU A 294 14.95 -12.98 -24.08
CA GLU A 294 16.33 -13.48 -24.17
C GLU A 294 17.02 -13.58 -22.81
N PHE A 295 16.73 -12.65 -21.89
CA PHE A 295 17.33 -12.65 -20.56
C PHE A 295 16.76 -13.79 -19.71
N TYR A 296 15.43 -13.95 -19.65
CA TYR A 296 14.81 -15.05 -18.90
C TYR A 296 15.13 -16.42 -19.50
N LYS A 297 15.27 -16.52 -20.84
CA LYS A 297 15.72 -17.73 -21.52
C LYS A 297 17.12 -18.14 -21.08
N ASP A 298 18.08 -17.22 -21.05
CA ASP A 298 19.44 -17.51 -20.58
C ASP A 298 19.47 -17.94 -19.11
N VAL A 299 18.68 -17.30 -18.24
CA VAL A 299 18.54 -17.72 -16.84
C VAL A 299 17.92 -19.12 -16.75
N ALA A 300 16.87 -19.40 -17.53
CA ALA A 300 16.22 -20.70 -17.59
C ALA A 300 17.17 -21.80 -18.08
N ASP A 301 17.96 -21.56 -19.12
CA ASP A 301 18.97 -22.51 -19.62
C ASP A 301 19.95 -22.92 -18.50
N LYS A 302 20.43 -21.94 -17.72
CA LYS A 302 21.35 -22.19 -16.59
C LYS A 302 20.68 -22.95 -15.44
N VAL A 303 19.45 -22.57 -15.08
CA VAL A 303 18.66 -23.26 -14.04
C VAL A 303 18.40 -24.71 -14.45
N PHE A 304 17.87 -24.93 -15.65
CA PHE A 304 17.47 -26.25 -16.14
C PHE A 304 18.68 -27.18 -16.30
N LYS A 305 19.83 -26.65 -16.75
CA LYS A 305 21.09 -27.41 -16.81
C LYS A 305 21.54 -27.88 -15.43
N GLN A 306 21.48 -27.01 -14.42
CA GLN A 306 21.84 -27.37 -13.05
C GLN A 306 20.91 -28.43 -12.44
N PHE A 307 19.62 -28.39 -12.78
CA PHE A 307 18.67 -29.44 -12.41
C PHE A 307 18.99 -30.77 -13.08
N ALA A 308 19.34 -30.78 -14.37
CA ALA A 308 19.74 -31.99 -15.09
C ALA A 308 21.03 -32.61 -14.52
N GLU A 309 21.93 -31.77 -13.99
CA GLU A 309 23.17 -32.20 -13.31
C GLU A 309 22.95 -32.59 -11.82
N GLY A 310 21.72 -32.45 -11.30
CA GLY A 310 21.33 -32.81 -9.94
C GLY A 310 21.88 -31.88 -8.84
N LYS A 311 22.39 -30.70 -9.20
CA LYS A 311 22.93 -29.71 -8.26
C LYS A 311 22.47 -28.30 -8.62
N VAL A 312 21.44 -27.82 -7.94
CA VAL A 312 20.94 -26.45 -8.11
C VAL A 312 21.58 -25.55 -7.07
N ASN A 313 22.29 -24.53 -7.53
CA ASN A 313 22.93 -23.51 -6.71
C ASN A 313 22.71 -22.12 -7.35
N PRO A 314 21.74 -21.34 -6.84
CA PRO A 314 21.43 -19.99 -7.34
C PRO A 314 22.63 -19.05 -7.33
N VAL A 315 23.54 -19.19 -6.36
CA VAL A 315 24.75 -18.35 -6.22
C VAL A 315 25.70 -18.58 -7.40
N LEU A 316 25.84 -19.82 -7.87
CA LEU A 316 26.66 -20.11 -9.06
C LEU A 316 26.06 -19.53 -10.33
N ILE A 317 24.72 -19.45 -10.42
CA ILE A 317 24.03 -18.82 -11.55
C ILE A 317 24.26 -17.31 -11.53
N ILE A 318 24.09 -16.66 -10.36
CA ILE A 318 24.35 -15.22 -10.22
C ILE A 318 25.80 -14.89 -10.59
N ASN A 319 26.76 -15.65 -10.07
CA ASN A 319 28.19 -15.44 -10.32
C ASN A 319 28.63 -15.78 -11.75
N SER A 320 27.77 -16.39 -12.58
CA SER A 320 28.08 -16.68 -13.99
C SER A 320 27.97 -15.47 -14.92
N TYR A 321 27.38 -14.37 -14.43
CA TYR A 321 27.31 -13.10 -15.16
C TYR A 321 28.51 -12.22 -14.77
N GLU A 322 29.04 -11.44 -15.71
CA GLU A 322 30.17 -10.53 -15.42
C GLU A 322 29.70 -9.14 -14.96
N ASP A 323 28.48 -8.76 -15.32
CA ASP A 323 27.93 -7.43 -15.08
C ASP A 323 27.17 -7.32 -13.74
N GLU A 324 27.44 -6.25 -13.00
CA GLU A 324 26.82 -5.96 -11.70
C GLU A 324 25.31 -5.68 -11.82
N GLN A 325 24.85 -5.11 -12.96
CA GLN A 325 23.42 -4.92 -13.17
C GLN A 325 22.71 -6.25 -13.41
N MET A 326 23.33 -7.16 -14.18
CA MET A 326 22.83 -8.52 -14.37
C MET A 326 22.81 -9.32 -13.06
N HIS A 327 23.84 -9.19 -12.21
CA HIS A 327 23.82 -9.79 -10.86
C HIS A 327 22.58 -9.38 -10.08
N LYS A 328 22.29 -8.06 -10.04
CA LYS A 328 21.12 -7.54 -9.33
C LYS A 328 19.82 -8.04 -9.94
N LYS A 329 19.71 -8.13 -11.27
CA LYS A 329 18.51 -8.65 -11.95
C LYS A 329 18.27 -10.13 -11.63
N VAL A 330 19.29 -10.97 -11.75
CA VAL A 330 19.18 -12.42 -11.49
C VAL A 330 18.94 -12.70 -10.01
N ALA A 331 19.63 -11.97 -9.12
CA ALA A 331 19.40 -12.08 -7.67
C ALA A 331 17.97 -11.70 -7.27
N ARG A 332 17.34 -10.73 -7.95
CA ARG A 332 15.92 -10.40 -7.72
C ARG A 332 14.98 -11.54 -8.11
N ILE A 333 15.28 -12.33 -9.15
CA ILE A 333 14.48 -13.49 -9.53
C ILE A 333 14.51 -14.53 -8.38
N PHE A 334 15.69 -14.83 -7.86
CA PHE A 334 15.86 -15.89 -6.86
C PHE A 334 15.49 -15.47 -5.43
N ASN A 335 15.51 -14.16 -5.13
CA ASN A 335 15.09 -13.63 -3.83
C ASN A 335 13.65 -13.08 -3.84
N SER A 336 12.89 -13.32 -4.91
CA SER A 336 11.46 -12.99 -4.92
C SER A 336 10.74 -13.96 -3.99
N GLU A 337 9.99 -13.46 -3.01
CA GLU A 337 9.18 -14.32 -2.14
C GLU A 337 7.93 -14.80 -2.90
N LEU A 338 7.71 -16.11 -2.97
CA LEU A 338 6.36 -16.63 -3.28
C LEU A 338 5.41 -16.28 -2.13
N ASN A 339 4.15 -15.99 -2.46
CA ASN A 339 3.16 -15.61 -1.45
C ASN A 339 2.93 -16.77 -0.47
N SER A 340 3.51 -16.67 0.73
CA SER A 340 3.49 -17.68 1.78
C SER A 340 2.10 -17.93 2.41
N GLU A 341 1.09 -17.13 2.03
CA GLU A 341 -0.27 -17.22 2.56
C GLU A 341 -1.22 -18.11 1.73
N LEU A 342 -0.76 -18.67 0.60
CA LEU A 342 -1.59 -19.54 -0.27
C LEU A 342 -1.69 -20.97 0.28
N ASN A 343 -2.89 -21.56 0.23
CA ASN A 343 -3.06 -22.99 0.55
C ASN A 343 -2.60 -23.90 -0.60
N ASP A 344 -2.35 -25.18 -0.33
CA ASP A 344 -1.78 -26.12 -1.32
C ASP A 344 -2.56 -26.19 -2.64
N LYS A 345 -3.91 -26.09 -2.62
CA LYS A 345 -4.73 -26.10 -3.84
C LYS A 345 -4.58 -24.83 -4.66
N GLU A 346 -4.45 -23.69 -4.01
CA GLU A 346 -4.22 -22.40 -4.67
C GLU A 346 -2.82 -22.33 -5.27
N ARG A 347 -1.84 -22.88 -4.56
CA ARG A 347 -0.47 -23.02 -5.06
C ARG A 347 -0.46 -23.95 -6.28
N GLU A 348 -1.10 -25.11 -6.24
CA GLU A 348 -1.21 -26.00 -7.41
C GLU A 348 -1.82 -25.27 -8.61
N LYS A 349 -2.93 -24.56 -8.40
CA LYS A 349 -3.59 -23.80 -9.46
C LYS A 349 -2.68 -22.71 -10.05
N ALA A 350 -1.99 -21.96 -9.21
CA ALA A 350 -1.07 -20.91 -9.65
C ALA A 350 0.11 -21.47 -10.46
N LEU A 351 0.69 -22.60 -10.04
CA LEU A 351 1.77 -23.26 -10.78
C LEU A 351 1.29 -23.66 -12.18
N ASN A 352 0.10 -24.26 -12.26
CA ASN A 352 -0.49 -24.66 -13.53
C ASN A 352 -0.72 -23.46 -14.46
N GLU A 353 -1.32 -22.38 -13.96
CA GLU A 353 -1.56 -21.17 -14.77
C GLU A 353 -0.25 -20.56 -15.30
N ILE A 354 0.81 -20.51 -14.48
CA ILE A 354 2.13 -20.01 -14.91
C ILE A 354 2.71 -20.87 -16.04
N VAL A 355 2.68 -22.20 -15.88
CA VAL A 355 3.20 -23.15 -16.88
C VAL A 355 2.41 -23.05 -18.18
N ILE A 356 1.08 -22.99 -18.08
CA ILE A 356 0.18 -22.80 -19.22
C ILE A 356 0.50 -21.50 -19.95
N ASN A 357 0.63 -20.38 -19.21
CA ASN A 357 0.89 -19.07 -19.81
C ASN A 357 2.23 -19.02 -20.56
N ILE A 358 3.30 -19.55 -19.96
CA ILE A 358 4.63 -19.60 -20.61
C ILE A 358 4.54 -20.44 -21.89
N LYS A 359 3.94 -21.62 -21.81
CA LYS A 359 3.90 -22.55 -22.94
C LYS A 359 2.99 -22.05 -24.06
N LEU A 360 1.80 -21.53 -23.74
CA LEU A 360 0.91 -20.91 -24.73
C LEU A 360 1.58 -19.73 -25.41
N ASN A 361 2.32 -18.91 -24.68
CA ASN A 361 3.05 -17.81 -25.29
C ASN A 361 4.14 -18.29 -26.26
N SER A 362 4.90 -19.32 -25.89
CA SER A 362 5.87 -19.95 -26.80
C SER A 362 5.20 -20.51 -28.06
N ILE A 363 4.05 -21.19 -27.90
CA ILE A 363 3.28 -21.76 -29.01
C ILE A 363 2.82 -20.64 -29.95
N ARG A 364 2.25 -19.54 -29.41
CA ARG A 364 1.82 -18.38 -30.21
C ARG A 364 2.98 -17.73 -30.97
N ASN A 365 4.14 -17.63 -30.34
CA ASN A 365 5.34 -17.07 -30.98
C ASN A 365 5.89 -18.00 -32.09
N LYS A 366 5.79 -19.32 -31.92
CA LYS A 366 6.12 -20.31 -32.97
C LYS A 366 5.11 -20.30 -34.11
N GLN A 367 3.82 -20.13 -33.80
CA GLN A 367 2.74 -19.99 -34.78
C GLN A 367 2.89 -18.73 -35.65
N SER A 368 3.37 -17.61 -35.08
CA SER A 368 3.58 -16.37 -35.83
C SER A 368 4.82 -16.39 -36.73
N THR A 369 5.73 -17.35 -36.52
CA THR A 369 7.02 -17.45 -37.21
C THR A 369 7.11 -18.65 -38.18
N THR A 370 6.27 -19.68 -38.02
CA THR A 370 6.26 -20.84 -38.92
C THR A 370 5.49 -20.58 -40.23
N THR A 371 6.01 -21.12 -41.33
CA THR A 371 5.34 -21.18 -42.64
C THR A 371 4.92 -22.60 -43.04
N ASP A 372 5.20 -23.60 -42.19
CA ASP A 372 4.85 -25.00 -42.41
C ASP A 372 3.44 -25.30 -41.84
N LEU A 373 2.56 -25.74 -42.72
CA LEU A 373 1.17 -26.05 -42.40
C LEU A 373 1.03 -27.25 -41.45
N ASN A 374 1.96 -28.21 -41.51
CA ASN A 374 1.97 -29.38 -40.61
C ASN A 374 2.43 -28.99 -39.21
N GLU A 375 3.45 -28.13 -39.11
CA GLU A 375 3.94 -27.60 -37.83
C GLU A 375 2.86 -26.75 -37.16
N TYR A 376 2.16 -25.92 -37.93
CA TYR A 376 1.04 -25.12 -37.43
C TYR A 376 -0.09 -25.99 -36.85
N GLN A 377 -0.48 -27.07 -37.55
CA GLN A 377 -1.49 -28.01 -37.06
C GLN A 377 -1.05 -28.74 -35.79
N MET A 378 0.24 -29.10 -35.68
CA MET A 378 0.81 -29.69 -34.47
C MET A 378 0.78 -28.71 -33.29
N LEU A 379 1.10 -27.44 -33.52
CA LEU A 379 1.06 -26.39 -32.51
C LEU A 379 -0.37 -26.12 -32.01
N MET A 380 -1.39 -26.19 -32.88
CA MET A 380 -2.80 -26.10 -32.46
C MET A 380 -3.21 -27.23 -31.53
N ASN A 381 -2.79 -28.46 -31.82
CA ASN A 381 -3.10 -29.60 -30.96
C ASN A 381 -2.42 -29.47 -29.58
N LEU A 382 -1.15 -29.04 -29.56
CA LEU A 382 -0.41 -28.76 -28.32
C LEU A 382 -1.06 -27.62 -27.50
N GLU A 383 -1.66 -26.63 -28.16
CA GLU A 383 -2.38 -25.54 -27.50
C GLU A 383 -3.61 -26.03 -26.73
N GLU A 384 -4.34 -27.02 -27.26
CA GLU A 384 -5.49 -27.61 -26.58
C GLU A 384 -5.08 -28.59 -25.48
N GLU A 385 -3.99 -29.34 -25.68
CA GLU A 385 -3.44 -30.23 -24.65
C GLU A 385 -2.95 -29.45 -23.43
N ILE A 386 -2.25 -28.33 -23.64
CA ILE A 386 -1.66 -27.58 -22.53
C ILE A 386 -2.72 -26.91 -21.66
N LYS A 387 -3.88 -26.49 -22.20
CA LYS A 387 -4.98 -25.88 -21.43
C LYS A 387 -5.56 -26.83 -20.37
N ASN A 388 -5.32 -28.13 -20.49
CA ASN A 388 -5.91 -29.16 -19.63
C ASN A 388 -4.91 -29.78 -18.63
N ILE A 389 -3.71 -29.22 -18.48
CA ILE A 389 -2.71 -29.78 -17.55
C ILE A 389 -3.09 -29.57 -16.09
N ASN A 390 -2.64 -30.50 -15.25
CA ASN A 390 -2.83 -30.45 -13.80
C ASN A 390 -1.60 -31.01 -13.07
N ILE A 391 -0.65 -30.14 -12.79
CA ILE A 391 0.54 -30.36 -11.99
C ILE A 391 0.16 -30.25 -10.51
N LYS A 392 0.34 -31.34 -9.77
CA LYS A 392 0.18 -31.37 -8.31
C LYS A 392 1.48 -31.00 -7.63
N LEU A 393 1.44 -30.28 -6.52
CA LEU A 393 2.63 -29.92 -5.75
C LEU A 393 3.15 -31.12 -4.95
#